data_AF-A0A6L3X4L0-F1
#
_entry.id   AF-A0A6L3X4L0-F1
#
_cell.length_a   1.000
_cell.length_b   1.000
_cell.length_c   1.000
_cell.angle_alpha   90.00
_cell.angle_beta   90.00
_cell.angle_gamma   90.00
#
_symmetry.space_group_name_H-M   'P 1'
#
loop_
_entity.id
_entity.type
_entity.pdbx_description
1 polymer ?
#
loop_
_entity_poly.entity_id
_entity_poly.type
_entity_poly.pdbx_seq_one_letter_code
_entity_poly.pdbx_strand_id
1 'polypeptide(L)'
;TSAFGNLLQLVLNAIELPENPDALILPAHASSGKPSIGVDKLPDSAQICSCFDVTKGMLISAINKGCHTVAALKAETKAGTGCGGCIPLVTQVLNAELAKQGIEVNNNLCEHFAYSRQELYHLIRVEGIKSFDELLEKHGQGYGCEVCKPTVGSLLASCWNEYVLKPEHTPLQDTNDNFLANIQKDGTYSVIPRSAGGEITPEGLVAVGRIAREFNLYTKITGSQRIGLFGAQKDDLPEVWRQLIEA
;
A
#
# COMPACT_ATOMS: atom_id res chain seq x y z
N THR A 1 -0.93 8.49 -12.18
CA THR A 1 -2.36 8.71 -11.86
C THR A 1 -3.11 7.43 -12.15
N SER A 2 -4.13 7.05 -11.36
CA SER A 2 -4.90 5.80 -11.56
C SER A 2 -5.61 5.72 -12.93
N ALA A 3 -5.85 6.86 -13.58
CA ALA A 3 -6.49 6.95 -14.90
C ALA A 3 -5.57 6.55 -16.08
N PHE A 4 -4.25 6.50 -15.89
CA PHE A 4 -3.29 6.27 -16.98
C PHE A 4 -3.56 4.96 -17.73
N GLY A 5 -3.84 3.86 -17.01
CA GLY A 5 -4.08 2.55 -17.65
C GLY A 5 -5.27 2.56 -18.60
N ASN A 6 -6.39 3.18 -18.18
CA ASN A 6 -7.59 3.28 -19.01
C ASN A 6 -7.37 4.19 -20.23
N LEU A 7 -6.76 5.36 -20.02
CA LEU A 7 -6.44 6.30 -21.11
C LEU A 7 -5.50 5.68 -22.15
N LEU A 8 -4.50 4.92 -21.71
CA LEU A 8 -3.58 4.22 -22.60
C LEU A 8 -4.31 3.21 -23.48
N GLN A 9 -5.28 2.47 -22.94
CA GLN A 9 -6.04 1.49 -23.71
C GLN A 9 -6.95 2.15 -24.77
N LEU A 10 -7.53 3.33 -24.49
CA LEU A 10 -8.29 4.10 -25.49
C LEU A 10 -7.43 4.39 -26.73
N VAL A 11 -6.19 4.84 -26.49
CA VAL A 11 -5.25 5.21 -27.56
C VAL A 11 -4.73 3.98 -28.30
N LEU A 12 -4.23 2.97 -27.58
CA LEU A 12 -3.60 1.80 -28.20
C LEU A 12 -4.58 0.97 -29.05
N ASN A 13 -5.86 0.96 -28.68
CA ASN A 13 -6.87 0.17 -29.38
C ASN A 13 -7.79 1.02 -30.26
N ALA A 14 -7.48 2.31 -30.46
CA ALA A 14 -8.30 3.26 -31.23
C ALA A 14 -9.80 3.20 -30.86
N ILE A 15 -10.09 3.11 -29.56
CA ILE A 15 -11.46 3.01 -29.05
C ILE A 15 -12.11 4.39 -29.14
N GLU A 16 -13.35 4.44 -29.65
CA GLU A 16 -14.13 5.66 -29.76
C GLU A 16 -14.33 6.32 -28.39
N LEU A 17 -14.10 7.64 -28.34
CA LEU A 17 -14.21 8.40 -27.10
C LEU A 17 -15.68 8.53 -26.68
N PRO A 18 -15.96 8.63 -25.36
CA PRO A 18 -17.31 8.95 -24.89
C PRO A 18 -17.78 10.30 -25.45
N GLU A 19 -19.10 10.49 -25.52
CA GLU A 19 -19.72 11.75 -25.96
C GLU A 19 -19.20 12.98 -25.21
N ASN A 20 -18.82 12.81 -23.93
CA ASN A 20 -18.18 13.84 -23.09
C ASN A 20 -16.76 13.38 -22.67
N PRO A 21 -15.71 13.68 -23.47
CA PRO A 21 -14.34 13.24 -23.18
C PRO A 21 -13.70 13.89 -21.95
N ASP A 22 -14.18 15.06 -21.53
CA ASP A 22 -13.72 15.77 -20.33
C ASP A 22 -13.91 14.93 -19.05
N ALA A 23 -14.95 14.08 -19.02
CA ALA A 23 -15.21 13.14 -17.93
C ALA A 23 -14.09 12.10 -17.71
N LEU A 24 -13.19 11.91 -18.69
CA LEU A 24 -12.03 11.03 -18.56
C LEU A 24 -10.95 11.61 -17.65
N ILE A 25 -10.85 12.95 -17.58
CA ILE A 25 -9.76 13.66 -16.88
C ILE A 25 -10.30 14.36 -15.62
N LEU A 26 -11.51 14.90 -15.68
CA LEU A 26 -12.15 15.59 -14.56
C LEU A 26 -12.57 14.62 -13.44
N PRO A 27 -12.70 15.07 -12.18
CA PRO A 27 -13.33 14.29 -11.11
C PRO A 27 -14.76 13.89 -11.52
N ALA A 28 -15.20 12.68 -11.16
CA ALA A 28 -16.57 12.26 -11.42
C ALA A 28 -17.55 13.22 -10.72
N HIS A 29 -18.51 13.78 -11.45
CA HIS A 29 -19.65 14.44 -10.83
C HIS A 29 -20.50 13.37 -10.12
N ALA A 30 -21.12 13.74 -8.99
CA ALA A 30 -21.77 12.83 -8.03
C ALA A 30 -22.87 11.91 -8.61
N SER A 31 -23.26 12.07 -9.86
CA SER A 31 -24.31 11.32 -10.56
C SER A 31 -23.81 10.44 -11.72
N SER A 32 -22.53 10.47 -12.08
CA SER A 32 -21.98 9.62 -13.14
C SER A 32 -20.55 9.20 -12.82
N GLY A 33 -20.35 7.90 -12.58
CA GLY A 33 -19.02 7.33 -12.40
C GLY A 33 -18.12 7.62 -13.61
N LYS A 34 -16.80 7.68 -13.41
CA LYS A 34 -15.86 7.92 -14.52
C LYS A 34 -16.07 6.87 -15.62
N PRO A 35 -16.14 7.27 -16.91
CA PRO A 35 -16.21 6.32 -18.01
C PRO A 35 -14.98 5.39 -17.97
N SER A 36 -15.23 4.14 -17.60
CA SER A 36 -14.23 3.08 -17.57
C SER A 36 -14.48 2.19 -18.79
N ILE A 37 -13.48 1.97 -19.64
CA ILE A 37 -13.56 0.84 -20.57
C ILE A 37 -13.55 -0.42 -19.70
N GLY A 38 -14.67 -1.13 -19.66
CA GLY A 38 -14.69 -2.47 -19.08
C GLY A 38 -13.70 -3.35 -19.84
N VAL A 39 -12.86 -4.09 -19.13
CA VAL A 39 -11.86 -5.00 -19.71
C VAL A 39 -12.43 -5.96 -20.74
N ASP A 40 -13.74 -6.24 -20.68
CA ASP A 40 -14.48 -7.04 -21.65
C ASP A 40 -14.44 -6.47 -23.06
N LYS A 41 -14.40 -5.14 -23.22
CA LYS A 41 -14.37 -4.47 -24.53
C LYS A 41 -12.99 -4.42 -25.18
N LEU A 42 -11.93 -4.79 -24.45
CA LEU A 42 -10.58 -4.84 -25.02
C LEU A 42 -10.43 -6.06 -25.94
N PRO A 43 -9.79 -5.93 -27.11
CA PRO A 43 -9.47 -7.09 -27.95
C PRO A 43 -8.42 -7.99 -27.26
N ASP A 44 -8.34 -9.26 -27.66
CA ASP A 44 -7.35 -10.19 -27.11
C ASP A 44 -5.90 -9.77 -27.42
N SER A 45 -5.70 -8.99 -28.48
CA SER A 45 -4.41 -8.38 -28.83
C SER A 45 -4.03 -7.19 -27.95
N ALA A 46 -4.94 -6.67 -27.12
CA ALA A 46 -4.66 -5.51 -26.29
C ALA A 46 -3.48 -5.78 -25.34
N GLN A 47 -2.46 -4.93 -25.40
CA GLN A 47 -1.28 -5.05 -24.55
C GLN A 47 -1.62 -4.60 -23.13
N ILE A 48 -1.48 -5.52 -22.17
CA ILE A 48 -1.78 -5.27 -20.75
C ILE A 48 -0.49 -4.98 -19.97
N CYS A 49 0.59 -5.71 -20.24
CA CYS A 49 1.90 -5.49 -19.61
C CYS A 49 2.97 -5.17 -20.66
N SER A 50 3.46 -3.93 -20.69
CA SER A 50 4.54 -3.53 -21.61
C SER A 50 5.92 -4.01 -21.20
N CYS A 51 6.17 -4.37 -19.94
CA CYS A 51 7.49 -4.85 -19.52
C CYS A 51 7.82 -6.25 -20.05
N PHE A 52 6.79 -7.06 -20.34
CA PHE A 52 6.92 -8.45 -20.74
C PHE A 52 6.03 -8.78 -21.95
N ASP A 53 5.53 -7.75 -22.64
CA ASP A 53 4.68 -7.85 -23.82
C ASP A 53 3.49 -8.81 -23.67
N VAL A 54 2.84 -8.78 -22.50
CA VAL A 54 1.70 -9.66 -22.20
C VAL A 54 0.40 -9.01 -22.66
N THR A 55 -0.33 -9.72 -23.53
CA THR A 55 -1.64 -9.31 -24.04
C THR A 55 -2.80 -9.85 -23.20
N LYS A 56 -4.00 -9.32 -23.41
CA LYS A 56 -5.24 -9.82 -22.79
C LYS A 56 -5.47 -11.30 -23.12
N GLY A 57 -5.26 -11.71 -24.38
CA GLY A 57 -5.43 -13.10 -24.81
C GLY A 57 -4.46 -14.06 -24.12
N MET A 58 -3.22 -13.61 -23.86
CA MET A 58 -2.25 -14.41 -23.08
C MET A 58 -2.72 -14.61 -21.63
N LEU A 59 -3.30 -13.58 -21.01
CA LEU A 59 -3.89 -13.71 -19.67
C LEU A 59 -5.08 -14.66 -19.67
N ILE A 60 -6.03 -14.51 -20.59
CA ILE A 60 -7.19 -15.41 -20.72
C ILE A 60 -6.75 -16.86 -20.93
N SER A 61 -5.75 -17.09 -21.80
CA SER A 61 -5.19 -18.43 -22.01
C SER A 61 -4.62 -19.02 -20.72
N ALA A 62 -3.89 -18.23 -19.92
CA ALA A 62 -3.36 -18.67 -18.64
C ALA A 62 -4.47 -18.95 -17.60
N ILE A 63 -5.52 -18.11 -17.56
CA ILE A 63 -6.68 -18.30 -16.69
C ILE A 63 -7.40 -19.60 -17.04
N ASN A 64 -7.64 -19.87 -18.33
CA ASN A 64 -8.25 -21.11 -18.82
C ASN A 64 -7.41 -22.37 -18.51
N LYS A 65 -6.11 -22.22 -18.26
CA LYS A 65 -5.23 -23.30 -17.78
C LYS A 65 -5.27 -23.50 -16.26
N GLY A 66 -6.03 -22.69 -15.51
CA GLY A 66 -6.17 -22.78 -14.05
C GLY A 66 -5.47 -21.67 -13.26
N CYS A 67 -4.91 -20.63 -13.90
CA CYS A 67 -4.29 -19.51 -13.19
C CYS A 67 -5.33 -18.54 -12.60
N HIS A 68 -6.01 -18.94 -11.52
CA HIS A 68 -7.12 -18.19 -10.94
C HIS A 68 -6.71 -17.14 -9.89
N THR A 69 -5.42 -16.84 -9.77
CA THR A 69 -4.93 -15.80 -8.85
C THR A 69 -3.93 -14.90 -9.56
N VAL A 70 -3.79 -13.66 -9.09
CA VAL A 70 -2.77 -12.72 -9.62
C VAL A 70 -1.36 -13.29 -9.43
N ALA A 71 -1.11 -14.04 -8.35
CA ALA A 71 0.16 -14.71 -8.11
C ALA A 71 0.43 -15.81 -9.16
N ALA A 72 -0.58 -16.64 -9.48
CA ALA A 72 -0.46 -17.64 -10.54
C ALA A 72 -0.22 -16.99 -11.91
N LEU A 73 -0.93 -15.91 -12.23
CA LEU A 73 -0.70 -15.17 -13.48
C LEU A 73 0.68 -14.53 -13.55
N LYS A 74 1.20 -14.00 -12.44
CA LYS A 74 2.59 -13.50 -12.37
C LYS A 74 3.59 -14.61 -12.65
N ALA A 75 3.38 -15.80 -12.09
CA ALA A 75 4.29 -16.94 -12.30
C ALA A 75 4.27 -17.41 -13.76
N GLU A 76 3.10 -17.53 -14.37
CA GLU A 76 2.93 -18.03 -15.73
C GLU A 76 3.32 -17.00 -16.81
N THR A 77 2.89 -15.74 -16.65
CA THR A 77 2.99 -14.72 -17.71
C THR A 77 4.05 -13.67 -17.45
N LYS A 78 4.62 -13.60 -16.23
CA LYS A 78 5.51 -12.53 -15.74
C LYS A 78 4.85 -11.15 -15.63
N ALA A 79 3.58 -10.99 -16.02
CA ALA A 79 2.88 -9.71 -15.93
C ALA A 79 2.89 -9.16 -14.51
N GLY A 80 3.37 -7.94 -14.34
CA GLY A 80 3.40 -7.26 -13.04
C GLY A 80 4.55 -7.65 -12.10
N THR A 81 5.55 -8.37 -12.59
CA THR A 81 6.81 -8.65 -11.86
C THR A 81 7.91 -7.60 -12.11
N GLY A 82 7.73 -6.72 -13.10
CA GLY A 82 8.68 -5.68 -13.50
C GLY A 82 8.38 -4.35 -12.81
N CYS A 83 7.69 -3.44 -13.50
CA CYS A 83 7.30 -2.14 -12.92
C CYS A 83 6.02 -2.17 -12.07
N GLY A 84 5.24 -3.26 -12.13
CA GLY A 84 3.97 -3.40 -11.40
C GLY A 84 2.81 -2.53 -11.89
N GLY A 85 3.01 -1.64 -12.86
CA GLY A 85 1.98 -0.69 -13.31
C GLY A 85 0.73 -1.34 -13.93
N CYS A 86 0.86 -2.55 -14.49
CA CYS A 86 -0.25 -3.29 -15.09
C CYS A 86 -1.11 -4.07 -14.09
N ILE A 87 -0.71 -4.16 -12.81
CA ILE A 87 -1.39 -5.01 -11.81
C ILE A 87 -2.89 -4.72 -11.70
N PRO A 88 -3.35 -3.46 -11.61
CA PRO A 88 -4.80 -3.19 -11.54
C PRO A 88 -5.57 -3.73 -12.75
N LEU A 89 -5.00 -3.59 -13.95
CA LEU A 89 -5.64 -4.03 -15.20
C LEU A 89 -5.60 -5.57 -15.34
N VAL A 90 -4.49 -6.21 -14.92
CA VAL A 90 -4.39 -7.68 -14.84
C VAL A 90 -5.45 -8.25 -13.90
N THR A 91 -5.63 -7.65 -12.72
CA THR A 91 -6.66 -8.08 -11.75
C THR A 91 -8.07 -7.91 -12.32
N GLN A 92 -8.35 -6.82 -13.04
CA GLN A 92 -9.65 -6.63 -13.69
C GLN A 92 -9.91 -7.72 -14.75
N VAL A 93 -8.93 -8.03 -15.61
CA VAL A 93 -9.05 -9.11 -16.61
C VAL A 93 -9.28 -10.46 -15.94
N LEU A 94 -8.52 -10.76 -14.87
CA LEU A 94 -8.69 -11.98 -14.08
C LEU A 94 -10.12 -12.10 -13.54
N ASN A 95 -10.60 -11.07 -12.84
CA ASN A 95 -11.91 -11.10 -12.20
C ASN A 95 -13.05 -11.21 -13.22
N ALA A 96 -12.94 -10.52 -14.35
CA ALA A 96 -13.93 -10.60 -15.43
C ALA A 96 -13.99 -12.00 -16.06
N GLU A 97 -12.84 -12.66 -16.24
CA GLU A 97 -12.79 -14.01 -16.80
C GLU A 97 -13.26 -15.08 -15.79
N LEU A 98 -12.87 -14.97 -14.52
CA LEU A 98 -13.36 -15.85 -13.47
C LEU A 98 -14.89 -15.76 -13.31
N ALA A 99 -15.45 -14.55 -13.37
CA ALA A 99 -16.89 -14.35 -13.34
C ALA A 99 -17.60 -15.03 -14.53
N LYS A 100 -17.03 -15.02 -15.73
CA LYS A 100 -17.57 -15.76 -16.90
C LYS A 100 -17.53 -17.28 -16.72
N GLN A 101 -16.53 -17.79 -16.00
CA GLN A 101 -16.42 -19.20 -15.65
C GLN A 101 -17.31 -19.59 -14.46
N GLY A 102 -18.07 -18.65 -13.89
CA GLY A 102 -18.90 -18.87 -12.69
C GLY A 102 -18.08 -19.04 -11.42
N ILE A 103 -16.80 -18.66 -11.42
CA ILE A 103 -15.92 -18.70 -10.25
C ILE A 103 -16.11 -17.39 -9.48
N GLU A 104 -16.67 -17.49 -8.28
CA GLU A 104 -16.86 -16.34 -7.41
C GLU A 104 -15.50 -15.81 -6.91
N VAL A 105 -15.22 -14.54 -7.18
CA VAL A 105 -13.99 -13.88 -6.73
C VAL A 105 -14.17 -13.44 -5.28
N ASN A 106 -13.55 -14.18 -4.37
CA ASN A 106 -13.53 -13.82 -2.97
C ASN A 106 -12.56 -12.65 -2.73
N ASN A 107 -13.08 -11.50 -2.32
CA ASN A 107 -12.30 -10.28 -2.01
C ASN A 107 -12.01 -10.12 -0.52
N ASN A 108 -12.23 -11.17 0.28
CA ASN A 108 -11.98 -11.17 1.71
C ASN A 108 -10.49 -10.93 1.96
N LEU A 109 -10.19 -10.15 2.98
CA LEU A 109 -8.82 -9.88 3.39
C LEU A 109 -8.12 -11.17 3.87
N CYS A 110 -8.83 -11.97 4.67
CA CYS A 110 -8.40 -13.28 5.15
C CYS A 110 -9.60 -14.01 5.79
N GLU A 111 -9.38 -15.18 6.40
CA GLU A 111 -10.41 -15.94 7.13
C GLU A 111 -11.07 -15.17 8.29
N HIS A 112 -10.39 -14.16 8.84
CA HIS A 112 -10.89 -13.34 9.96
C HIS A 112 -11.85 -12.24 9.51
N PHE A 113 -11.75 -11.77 8.25
CA PHE A 113 -12.52 -10.63 7.74
C PHE A 113 -13.01 -10.92 6.32
N ALA A 114 -14.32 -11.08 6.18
CA ALA A 114 -15.00 -11.28 4.90
C ALA A 114 -15.18 -9.97 4.09
N TYR A 115 -14.18 -9.09 4.16
CA TYR A 115 -14.19 -7.75 3.59
C TYR A 115 -12.84 -7.47 2.94
N SER A 116 -12.87 -6.71 1.87
CA SER A 116 -11.68 -6.11 1.28
C SER A 116 -11.11 -5.01 2.17
N ARG A 117 -9.84 -4.65 1.93
CA ARG A 117 -9.20 -3.51 2.62
C ARG A 117 -9.99 -2.21 2.48
N GLN A 118 -10.62 -1.97 1.33
CA GLN A 118 -11.40 -0.76 1.07
C GLN A 118 -12.71 -0.76 1.87
N GLU A 119 -13.41 -1.89 1.92
CA GLU A 119 -14.62 -2.04 2.72
C GLU A 119 -14.32 -1.86 4.21
N LEU A 120 -13.25 -2.49 4.72
CA LEU A 120 -12.80 -2.29 6.10
C LEU A 120 -12.49 -0.82 6.41
N TYR A 121 -11.85 -0.10 5.49
CA TYR A 121 -11.61 1.34 5.65
C TYR A 121 -12.93 2.11 5.77
N HIS A 122 -13.94 1.79 4.95
CA HIS A 122 -15.25 2.43 5.03
C HIS A 122 -15.97 2.11 6.34
N LEU A 123 -15.98 0.85 6.78
CA LEU A 123 -16.57 0.43 8.06
C LEU A 123 -15.93 1.18 9.23
N ILE A 124 -14.60 1.24 9.28
CA ILE A 124 -13.86 1.98 10.32
C ILE A 124 -14.29 3.44 10.35
N ARG A 125 -14.43 4.09 9.19
CA ARG A 125 -14.78 5.51 9.10
C ARG A 125 -16.23 5.81 9.44
N VAL A 126 -17.16 4.99 8.97
CA VAL A 126 -18.60 5.20 9.18
C VAL A 126 -18.99 4.92 10.63
N GLU A 127 -18.45 3.86 11.22
CA GLU A 127 -18.79 3.45 12.58
C GLU A 127 -17.90 4.06 13.65
N GLY A 128 -16.84 4.78 13.25
CA GLY A 128 -15.94 5.43 14.19
C GLY A 128 -15.06 4.46 14.98
N ILE A 129 -14.76 3.29 14.42
CA ILE A 129 -14.01 2.21 15.10
C ILE A 129 -12.56 2.63 15.33
N LYS A 130 -12.06 2.45 16.55
CA LYS A 130 -10.72 2.93 16.93
C LYS A 130 -9.72 1.85 17.32
N SER A 131 -10.15 0.62 17.54
CA SER A 131 -9.26 -0.48 17.92
C SER A 131 -9.47 -1.70 17.02
N PHE A 132 -8.46 -2.58 17.00
CA PHE A 132 -8.57 -3.86 16.30
C PHE A 132 -9.63 -4.75 16.95
N ASP A 133 -9.69 -4.78 18.28
CA ASP A 133 -10.65 -5.62 19.00
C ASP A 133 -12.09 -5.23 18.69
N GLU A 134 -12.40 -3.93 18.63
CA GLU A 134 -13.72 -3.43 18.26
C GLU A 134 -14.08 -3.79 16.81
N LEU A 135 -13.11 -3.66 15.88
CA LEU A 135 -13.32 -4.05 14.48
C LEU A 135 -13.56 -5.55 14.35
N LEU A 136 -12.78 -6.35 15.08
CA LEU A 136 -12.85 -7.80 15.06
C LEU A 136 -14.15 -8.31 15.67
N GLU A 137 -14.62 -7.71 16.76
CA GLU A 137 -15.89 -8.06 17.40
C GLU A 137 -17.10 -7.77 16.50
N LYS A 138 -17.07 -6.63 15.79
CA LYS A 138 -18.20 -6.20 14.94
C LYS A 138 -18.21 -6.86 13.56
N HIS A 139 -17.05 -6.99 12.93
CA HIS A 139 -16.92 -7.29 11.49
C HIS A 139 -16.00 -8.47 11.18
N GLY A 140 -15.52 -9.18 12.20
CA GLY A 140 -14.61 -10.30 12.03
C GLY A 140 -14.85 -11.46 13.00
N GLN A 141 -13.87 -12.35 13.07
CA GLN A 141 -13.89 -13.53 13.92
C GLN A 141 -12.47 -13.98 14.26
N GLY A 142 -12.30 -14.75 15.34
CA GLY A 142 -11.01 -15.31 15.76
C GLY A 142 -10.14 -14.32 16.54
N TYR A 143 -8.82 -14.34 16.32
CA TYR A 143 -7.84 -13.49 17.03
C TYR A 143 -6.98 -12.62 16.11
N GLY A 144 -7.23 -12.71 14.80
CA GLY A 144 -6.43 -12.08 13.76
C GLY A 144 -5.10 -12.79 13.46
N CYS A 145 -4.55 -12.53 12.28
CA CYS A 145 -3.29 -13.07 11.79
C CYS A 145 -2.32 -11.98 11.30
N GLU A 146 -1.17 -12.43 10.79
CA GLU A 146 -0.12 -11.61 10.17
C GLU A 146 -0.57 -10.82 8.93
N VAL A 147 -1.72 -11.14 8.33
CA VAL A 147 -2.30 -10.37 7.21
C VAL A 147 -3.20 -9.25 7.71
N CYS A 148 -4.17 -9.56 8.58
CA CYS A 148 -5.18 -8.58 8.98
C CYS A 148 -4.70 -7.60 10.04
N LYS A 149 -3.87 -8.01 11.01
CA LYS A 149 -3.39 -7.10 12.08
C LYS A 149 -2.63 -5.89 11.53
N PRO A 150 -1.57 -6.05 10.71
CA PRO A 150 -0.88 -4.88 10.14
C PRO A 150 -1.77 -4.10 9.15
N THR A 151 -2.67 -4.79 8.43
CA THR A 151 -3.62 -4.10 7.55
C THR A 151 -4.53 -3.17 8.35
N VAL A 152 -5.14 -3.65 9.42
CA VAL A 152 -6.01 -2.86 10.28
C VAL A 152 -5.24 -1.76 11.00
N GLY A 153 -4.03 -2.03 11.52
CA GLY A 153 -3.16 -1.00 12.09
C GLY A 153 -2.91 0.15 11.10
N SER A 154 -2.58 -0.17 9.85
CA SER A 154 -2.41 0.81 8.77
C SER A 154 -3.70 1.59 8.45
N LEU A 155 -4.87 0.92 8.47
CA LEU A 155 -6.16 1.57 8.25
C LEU A 155 -6.51 2.54 9.40
N LEU A 156 -6.35 2.12 10.66
CA LEU A 156 -6.60 2.95 11.83
C LEU A 156 -5.68 4.19 11.85
N ALA A 157 -4.39 4.02 11.54
CA ALA A 157 -3.46 5.14 11.40
C ALA A 157 -3.89 6.11 10.29
N SER A 158 -4.39 5.60 9.17
CA SER A 158 -4.89 6.43 8.06
C SER A 158 -6.19 7.18 8.40
N CYS A 159 -7.06 6.58 9.21
CA CYS A 159 -8.34 7.15 9.59
C CYS A 159 -8.21 8.21 10.70
N TRP A 160 -7.35 7.95 11.69
CA TRP A 160 -7.33 8.69 12.95
C TRP A 160 -5.99 9.35 13.27
N ASN A 161 -4.90 8.86 12.69
CA ASN A 161 -3.54 9.36 12.90
C ASN A 161 -3.18 9.52 14.39
N GLU A 162 -3.60 8.56 15.21
CA GLU A 162 -3.28 8.53 16.64
C GLU A 162 -1.84 8.06 16.89
N TYR A 163 -1.32 8.30 18.10
CA TYR A 163 0.02 7.87 18.47
C TYR A 163 0.15 6.34 18.43
N VAL A 164 1.11 5.86 17.65
CA VAL A 164 1.28 4.45 17.26
C VAL A 164 1.64 3.52 18.43
N LEU A 165 2.25 4.05 19.50
CA LEU A 165 2.62 3.31 20.71
C LEU A 165 1.59 3.43 21.84
N LYS A 166 0.36 3.87 21.56
CA LYS A 166 -0.72 3.70 22.54
C LYS A 166 -0.96 2.20 22.80
N PRO A 167 -1.39 1.80 24.02
CA PRO A 167 -1.62 0.39 24.35
C PRO A 167 -2.53 -0.35 23.36
N GLU A 168 -3.51 0.35 22.78
CA GLU A 168 -4.48 -0.21 21.84
C GLU A 168 -3.89 -0.46 20.43
N HIS A 169 -2.86 0.31 20.05
CA HIS A 169 -2.26 0.26 18.71
C HIS A 169 -0.98 -0.57 18.68
N THR A 170 -0.21 -0.59 19.77
CA THR A 170 1.10 -1.25 19.90
C THR A 170 1.08 -2.72 19.44
N PRO A 171 0.08 -3.56 19.80
CA PRO A 171 0.05 -4.96 19.38
C PRO A 171 -0.10 -5.17 17.86
N LEU A 172 -0.49 -4.14 17.12
CA LEU A 172 -0.66 -4.18 15.66
C LEU A 172 0.60 -3.76 14.89
N GLN A 173 1.58 -3.20 15.60
CA GLN A 173 2.77 -2.62 15.01
C GLN A 173 3.84 -3.66 14.77
N ASP A 174 4.59 -3.50 13.69
CA ASP A 174 5.75 -4.32 13.43
C ASP A 174 6.96 -3.86 14.26
N THR A 175 8.12 -4.51 14.05
CA THR A 175 9.33 -4.18 14.82
C THR A 175 9.75 -2.73 14.66
N ASN A 176 9.61 -2.14 13.47
CA ASN A 176 10.09 -0.77 13.24
C ASN A 176 9.20 0.25 13.95
N ASP A 177 7.89 0.08 13.81
CA ASP A 177 6.91 0.99 14.40
C ASP A 177 6.92 0.91 15.93
N ASN A 178 7.14 -0.27 16.52
CA ASN A 178 7.28 -0.46 17.97
C ASN A 178 8.47 0.32 18.58
N PHE A 179 9.55 0.48 17.84
CA PHE A 179 10.76 1.18 18.31
C PHE A 179 10.89 2.58 17.71
N LEU A 180 9.93 3.00 16.87
CA LEU A 180 9.96 4.20 16.04
C LEU A 180 11.24 4.32 15.20
N ALA A 181 11.94 3.21 14.95
CA ALA A 181 13.28 3.16 14.36
C ALA A 181 13.39 1.96 13.41
N ASN A 182 14.21 2.07 12.36
CA ASN A 182 14.29 1.00 11.35
C ASN A 182 15.40 0.01 11.67
N ILE A 183 15.06 -1.27 11.83
CA ILE A 183 16.04 -2.35 12.02
C ILE A 183 16.93 -2.50 10.77
N GLN A 184 18.24 -2.67 10.99
CA GLN A 184 19.25 -2.88 9.97
C GLN A 184 19.62 -4.36 9.87
N LYS A 185 20.31 -4.75 8.79
CA LYS A 185 20.73 -6.15 8.56
C LYS A 185 21.69 -6.69 9.63
N ASP A 186 22.44 -5.81 10.28
CA ASP A 186 23.36 -6.14 11.37
C ASP A 186 22.69 -6.17 12.75
N GLY A 187 21.35 -5.99 12.81
CA GLY A 187 20.57 -5.98 14.04
C GLY A 187 20.57 -4.63 14.78
N THR A 188 21.33 -3.64 14.30
CA THR A 188 21.26 -2.28 14.84
C THR A 188 20.03 -1.52 14.31
N TYR A 189 19.74 -0.36 14.88
CA TYR A 189 18.63 0.49 14.46
C TYR A 189 19.12 1.78 13.80
N SER A 190 18.28 2.31 12.93
CA SER A 190 18.42 3.67 12.40
C SER A 190 17.28 4.57 12.85
N VAL A 191 17.64 5.76 13.32
CA VAL A 191 16.77 6.79 13.83
C VAL A 191 16.78 7.94 12.83
N ILE A 192 15.60 8.30 12.31
CA ILE A 192 15.46 9.39 11.35
C ILE A 192 14.44 10.38 11.94
N PRO A 193 14.91 11.42 12.64
CA PRO A 193 14.04 12.43 13.22
C PRO A 193 13.16 13.09 12.15
N ARG A 194 11.96 13.49 12.55
CA ARG A 194 11.04 14.20 11.66
C ARG A 194 11.52 15.65 11.48
N SER A 195 11.75 16.06 10.24
CA SER A 195 11.99 17.46 9.85
C SER A 195 10.85 17.91 8.95
N ALA A 196 9.86 18.61 9.52
CA ALA A 196 8.70 19.08 8.76
C ALA A 196 9.16 20.05 7.65
N GLY A 197 8.81 19.77 6.39
CA GLY A 197 9.27 20.58 5.25
C GLY A 197 10.79 20.54 5.00
N GLY A 198 11.54 19.66 5.68
CA GLY A 198 13.00 19.67 5.66
C GLY A 198 13.63 20.76 6.53
N GLU A 199 12.84 21.46 7.35
CA GLU A 199 13.34 22.51 8.23
C GLU A 199 14.03 21.93 9.46
N ILE A 200 15.22 22.44 9.76
CA ILE A 200 16.02 22.11 10.95
C ILE A 200 16.65 23.41 11.43
N THR A 201 16.48 23.76 12.72
CA THR A 201 17.11 24.94 13.32
C THR A 201 18.61 24.72 13.50
N PRO A 202 19.42 25.79 13.62
CA PRO A 202 20.84 25.66 13.96
C PRO A 202 21.07 24.83 15.22
N GLU A 203 20.25 25.03 16.25
CA GLU A 203 20.29 24.32 17.53
C GLU A 203 19.94 22.84 17.35
N GLY A 204 18.89 22.53 16.59
CA GLY A 204 18.50 21.16 16.27
C GLY A 204 19.58 20.42 15.48
N LEU A 205 20.25 21.11 14.54
CA LEU A 205 21.35 20.54 13.78
C LEU A 205 22.55 20.21 14.69
N VAL A 206 22.88 21.10 15.64
CA VAL A 206 23.91 20.87 16.65
C VAL A 206 23.52 19.71 17.57
N ALA A 207 22.26 19.63 17.98
CA ALA A 207 21.76 18.54 18.83
C ALA A 207 21.87 17.19 18.14
N VAL A 208 21.44 17.08 16.87
CA VAL A 208 21.60 15.86 16.07
C VAL A 208 23.06 15.43 15.98
N GLY A 209 23.98 16.37 15.71
CA GLY A 209 25.41 16.08 15.68
C GLY A 209 25.98 15.64 17.04
N ARG A 210 25.53 16.27 18.14
CA ARG A 210 25.93 15.90 19.50
C ARG A 210 25.47 14.50 19.86
N ILE A 211 24.19 14.18 19.63
CA ILE A 211 23.59 12.87 19.89
C ILE A 211 24.27 11.79 19.04
N ALA A 212 24.52 12.08 17.76
CA ALA A 212 25.24 11.16 16.89
C ALA A 212 26.63 10.81 17.44
N ARG A 213 27.37 11.81 17.94
CA ARG A 213 28.70 11.58 18.53
C ARG A 213 28.62 10.82 19.85
N GLU A 214 27.65 11.13 20.70
CA GLU A 214 27.45 10.50 22.01
C GLU A 214 27.20 8.99 21.90
N PHE A 215 26.33 8.60 20.97
CA PHE A 215 25.97 7.20 20.72
C PHE A 215 26.81 6.53 19.62
N ASN A 216 27.88 7.20 19.16
CA ASN A 216 28.74 6.72 18.06
C ASN A 216 27.96 6.27 16.81
N LEU A 217 26.98 7.09 16.40
CA LEU A 217 26.09 6.81 15.28
C LEU A 217 26.67 7.36 13.98
N TYR A 218 26.69 6.52 12.95
CA TYR A 218 27.00 6.97 11.60
C TYR A 218 25.87 7.86 11.08
N THR A 219 26.20 9.02 10.50
CA THR A 219 25.21 9.99 10.02
C THR A 219 25.28 10.11 8.50
N LYS A 220 24.11 10.14 7.84
CA LYS A 220 24.02 10.47 6.41
C LYS A 220 22.71 11.16 6.09
N ILE A 221 22.71 11.94 5.02
CA ILE A 221 21.48 12.38 4.36
C ILE A 221 20.87 11.18 3.63
N THR A 222 19.62 10.86 3.94
CA THR A 222 18.88 9.76 3.32
C THR A 222 18.29 10.19 1.97
N GLY A 223 17.83 9.22 1.16
CA GLY A 223 17.09 9.52 -0.09
C GLY A 223 15.80 10.33 0.13
N SER A 224 15.29 10.39 1.36
CA SER A 224 14.17 11.23 1.77
C SER A 224 14.58 12.64 2.23
N GLN A 225 15.82 13.06 1.97
CA GLN A 225 16.36 14.38 2.33
C GLN A 225 16.30 14.70 3.83
N ARG A 226 16.47 13.67 4.67
CA ARG A 226 16.53 13.78 6.13
C ARG A 226 17.84 13.24 6.66
N ILE A 227 18.31 13.78 7.80
CA ILE A 227 19.48 13.25 8.51
C ILE A 227 19.08 11.94 9.18
N GLY A 228 19.70 10.84 8.80
CA GLY A 228 19.56 9.54 9.46
C GLY A 228 20.77 9.26 10.34
N LEU A 229 20.50 8.72 11.52
CA LEU A 229 21.46 8.24 12.50
C LEU A 229 21.43 6.71 12.49
N PHE A 230 22.57 6.05 12.29
CA PHE A 230 22.66 4.61 12.07
C PHE A 230 23.59 3.96 13.09
N GLY A 231 23.24 2.74 13.53
CA GLY A 231 24.07 1.94 14.45
C GLY A 231 23.60 1.97 15.90
N ALA A 232 22.41 2.49 16.19
CA ALA A 232 21.89 2.55 17.55
C ALA A 232 21.55 1.15 18.06
N GLN A 233 21.91 0.84 19.31
CA GLN A 233 21.44 -0.38 19.96
C GLN A 233 19.99 -0.19 20.41
N LYS A 234 19.25 -1.29 20.51
CA LYS A 234 17.84 -1.29 20.92
C LYS A 234 17.62 -0.56 22.25
N ASP A 235 18.50 -0.79 23.22
CA ASP A 235 18.38 -0.26 24.57
C ASP A 235 18.73 1.24 24.64
N ASP A 236 19.45 1.77 23.64
CA ASP A 236 19.78 3.20 23.53
C ASP A 236 18.62 4.02 22.95
N LEU A 237 17.69 3.38 22.23
CA LEU A 237 16.62 4.07 21.51
C LEU A 237 15.76 5.01 22.37
N PRO A 238 15.32 4.62 23.59
CA PRO A 238 14.54 5.52 24.43
C PRO A 238 15.29 6.82 24.76
N GLU A 239 16.59 6.72 25.06
CA GLU A 239 17.41 7.88 25.39
C GLU A 239 17.73 8.75 24.16
N VAL A 240 18.04 8.12 23.02
CA VAL A 240 18.22 8.82 21.75
C VAL A 240 16.96 9.62 21.40
N TRP A 241 15.77 9.01 21.50
CA TRP A 241 14.50 9.70 21.25
C TRP A 241 14.22 10.82 22.25
N ARG A 242 14.48 10.59 23.55
CA ARG A 242 14.31 11.61 24.59
C ARG A 242 15.14 12.85 24.27
N GLN A 243 16.42 12.68 23.96
CA GLN A 243 17.31 13.81 23.63
C GLN A 243 16.92 14.52 22.32
N LEU A 244 16.38 13.79 21.34
CA LEU A 244 15.90 14.39 20.08
C LEU A 244 14.59 15.17 20.24
N ILE A 245 13.73 14.78 21.18
CA ILE A 245 12.45 15.45 21.45
C ILE A 245 12.66 16.71 22.31
N GLU A 246 13.64 16.69 23.20
CA GLU A 246 13.97 17.83 24.08
C GLU A 246 14.78 18.94 23.40
N ALA A 247 15.40 18.65 22.26
CA ALA A 247 16.24 19.57 21.50
C ALA A 247 15.45 20.42 20.50
#